data_AF-A0A349EDK2-F1
#
_entry.id   AF-A0A349EDK2-F1
#
_cell.length_a   1.000
_cell.length_b   1.000
_cell.length_c   1.000
_cell.angle_alpha   90.00
_cell.angle_beta   90.00
_cell.angle_gamma   90.00
#
_symmetry.space_group_name_H-M   'P 1'
#
loop_
_entity.id
_entity.type
_entity.pdbx_description
1 polymer ?
#
loop_
_entity_poly.entity_id
_entity_poly.type
_entity_poly.pdbx_seq_one_letter_code
_entity_poly.pdbx_strand_id
1 'polypeptide(L)' 'AVRQGETVTLIAGQSGMQVTSSGIALSDAGIGERVRVRNETSKRVIQGTVVEQGRVEVGN' A
#
# COMPACT_ATOMS: atom_id res chain seq x y z
N ALA A 1 8.76 -2.27 6.20
CA ALA A 1 7.75 -2.72 7.18
C ALA A 1 6.82 -1.55 7.45
N VAL A 2 5.58 -1.84 7.81
CA VAL A 2 4.52 -0.85 8.09
C VAL A 2 3.72 -1.31 9.31
N ARG A 3 3.14 -0.35 10.03
CA ARG A 3 2.29 -0.61 11.20
C ARG A 3 0.84 -0.28 10.95
N GLN A 4 -0.07 -0.90 11.70
CA GLN A 4 -1.47 -0.51 11.68
C GLN A 4 -1.63 0.97 12.05
N GLY A 5 -2.42 1.70 11.25
CA GLY A 5 -2.65 3.14 11.38
C GLY A 5 -1.59 4.01 10.73
N GLU A 6 -0.49 3.43 10.23
CA GLU A 6 0.57 4.17 9.55
C GLU A 6 0.10 4.66 8.16
N THR A 7 0.47 5.90 7.83
CA THR A 7 0.30 6.41 6.47
C THR A 7 1.34 5.79 5.56
N VAL A 8 0.88 5.17 4.48
CA VAL A 8 1.71 4.50 3.49
C VAL A 8 1.47 5.08 2.11
N THR A 9 2.49 4.98 1.26
CA THR A 9 2.41 5.30 -0.16
C THR A 9 2.02 4.04 -0.91
N LEU A 10 0.84 4.07 -1.50
CA LEU A 10 0.31 3.06 -2.40
C LEU A 10 0.87 3.30 -3.80
N ILE A 11 1.31 2.24 -4.45
CA ILE A 11 1.86 2.30 -5.80
C ILE A 11 1.14 1.27 -6.64
N ALA A 12 0.46 1.74 -7.66
CA ALA A 12 -0.22 0.89 -8.63
C ALA A 12 0.28 1.23 -10.03
N GLY A 13 0.57 0.23 -10.85
CA GLY A 13 1.06 0.49 -12.19
C GLY A 13 1.42 -0.79 -12.95
N GLN A 14 1.41 -0.68 -14.27
CA GLN A 14 1.93 -1.68 -15.21
C GLN A 14 2.84 -0.96 -16.21
N SER A 15 3.76 -1.69 -16.84
CA SER A 15 4.82 -1.19 -17.73
C SER A 15 4.44 0.08 -18.51
N GLY A 16 5.00 1.22 -18.10
CA GLY A 16 4.82 2.53 -18.73
C GLY A 16 3.98 3.54 -17.92
N MET A 17 3.26 3.12 -16.87
CA MET A 17 2.48 4.02 -16.03
C MET A 17 2.52 3.61 -14.56
N GLN A 18 2.98 4.53 -13.70
CA GLN A 18 2.96 4.38 -12.25
C GLN A 18 2.07 5.46 -11.64
N VAL A 19 1.11 5.02 -10.85
CA VAL A 19 0.19 5.86 -10.08
C VAL A 19 0.52 5.70 -8.61
N THR A 20 0.77 6.82 -7.94
CA THR A 20 0.98 6.86 -6.49
C THR A 20 -0.26 7.42 -5.79
N SER A 21 -0.57 6.91 -4.61
CA SER A 21 -1.66 7.43 -3.78
C SER A 21 -1.33 7.25 -2.30
N SER A 22 -2.00 8.00 -1.42
CA SER A 22 -1.87 7.81 0.02
C SER A 22 -2.88 6.80 0.55
N GLY A 23 -2.47 6.03 1.55
CA GLY A 23 -3.33 5.08 2.23
C GLY A 23 -2.97 4.92 3.70
N ILE A 24 -3.88 4.34 4.48
CA ILE A 24 -3.65 3.98 5.88
C ILE A 24 -3.58 2.46 6.00
N ALA A 25 -2.46 1.95 6.52
CA ALA A 25 -2.30 0.52 6.79
C ALA A 25 -3.32 0.07 7.85
N LEU A 26 -4.01 -1.03 7.59
CA LEU A 26 -5.05 -1.59 8.48
C LEU A 26 -4.51 -2.73 9.35
N SER A 27 -3.28 -3.16 9.12
CA SER A 27 -2.57 -4.19 9.86
C SER A 27 -1.07 -3.95 9.78
N ASP A 28 -0.33 -4.51 10.72
CA ASP A 28 1.14 -4.56 10.63
C ASP A 28 1.56 -5.52 9.50
N ALA A 29 2.69 -5.22 8.86
CA ALA A 29 3.30 -6.09 7.86
C ALA A 29 4.80 -5.80 7.67
N GLY A 30 5.58 -6.86 7.55
CA GLY A 30 6.99 -6.85 7.15
C GLY A 30 7.18 -6.57 5.66
N ILE A 31 8.42 -6.32 5.25
CA ILE A 31 8.78 -6.21 3.83
C ILE A 31 8.58 -7.58 3.16
N GLY A 32 7.95 -7.61 2.00
CA GLY A 32 7.55 -8.82 1.27
C GLY A 32 6.22 -9.42 1.72
N GLU A 33 5.63 -8.91 2.81
CA GLU A 33 4.34 -9.38 3.31
C GLU A 33 3.16 -8.61 2.71
N ARG A 34 2.00 -9.26 2.69
CA ARG A 34 0.76 -8.63 2.25
C ARG A 34 0.15 -7.81 3.38
N VAL A 35 -0.32 -6.61 3.04
CA VAL A 35 -0.98 -5.70 3.96
C VAL A 35 -2.29 -5.19 3.34
N ARG A 36 -3.30 -4.99 4.20
CA ARG A 36 -4.52 -4.29 3.79
C ARG A 36 -4.34 -2.80 4.06
N VAL A 37 -4.67 -1.97 3.08
CA VAL A 37 -4.55 -0.52 3.17
C VAL A 37 -5.88 0.10 2.79
N ARG A 38 -6.34 1.09 3.56
CA ARG A 38 -7.46 1.95 3.13
C ARG A 38 -6.88 3.10 2.31
N ASN A 39 -7.21 3.15 1.02
CA ASN A 39 -6.85 4.26 0.16
C ASN A 39 -7.61 5.53 0.60
N GLU A 40 -6.90 6.63 0.82
CA GLU A 40 -7.50 7.84 1.37
C GLU A 40 -8.32 8.61 0.34
N THR A 41 -7.99 8.49 -0.95
CA THR A 41 -8.69 9.15 -2.05
C THR A 41 -10.04 8.50 -2.34
N SER A 42 -10.03 7.19 -2.57
CA SER A 42 -11.22 6.41 -2.96
C SER A 42 -12.00 5.81 -1.78
N LYS A 43 -11.44 5.88 -0.56
CA LYS A 43 -11.95 5.24 0.66
C LYS A 43 -12.08 3.71 0.59
N ARG A 44 -11.57 3.08 -0.48
CA ARG A 44 -11.59 1.63 -0.66
C ARG A 44 -10.49 0.96 0.13
N VAL A 45 -10.76 -0.23 0.64
CA VAL A 45 -9.73 -1.12 1.19
C VAL A 45 -9.16 -1.95 0.05
N ILE A 46 -7.84 -1.90 -0.10
CA ILE A 46 -7.08 -2.63 -1.11
C ILE A 46 -6.01 -3.47 -0.43
N GLN A 47 -5.62 -4.57 -1.07
CA GLN A 47 -4.53 -5.43 -0.62
C GLN A 47 -3.31 -5.18 -1.49
N GLY A 48 -2.16 -4.99 -0.87
CA GLY A 48 -0.89 -4.84 -1.56
C GLY A 48 0.23 -5.54 -0.80
N THR A 49 1.44 -5.47 -1.36
CA THR A 49 2.65 -6.04 -0.77
C THR A 49 3.57 -4.91 -0.33
N VAL A 50 4.11 -5.00 0.88
CA VAL A 50 5.06 -4.01 1.39
C VAL A 50 6.38 -4.21 0.68
N VAL A 51 6.82 -3.22 -0.09
CA VAL A 51 8.08 -3.31 -0.85
C VAL A 51 9.24 -2.60 -0.15
N GLU A 52 8.95 -1.58 0.64
CA GLU A 52 9.90 -0.90 1.52
C GLU A 52 9.15 -0.31 2.74
N GLN A 53 9.87 0.40 3.62
CA GLN A 53 9.24 1.07 4.74
C GLN A 53 8.25 2.14 4.26
N GLY A 54 7.00 2.07 4.72
CA GLY A 54 5.96 3.02 4.33
C GLY A 54 5.47 2.93 2.88
N ARG A 55 5.87 1.90 2.10
CA ARG A 55 5.48 1.78 0.68
C ARG A 55 4.90 0.42 0.36
N VAL A 56 3.76 0.46 -0.33
CA VAL A 56 2.94 -0.71 -0.61
C VAL A 56 2.63 -0.73 -2.10
N GLU A 57 2.98 -1.81 -2.76
CA GLU A 57 2.67 -2.04 -4.17
C GLU A 57 1.34 -2.79 -4.30
N VAL A 58 0.50 -2.31 -5.20
CA VAL A 58 -0.87 -2.77 -5.40
C VAL A 58 -1.08 -3.02 -6.89
N GLY A 59 -1.20 -4.28 -7.30
CA GLY A 59 -1.36 -4.65 -8.70
C GLY A 59 -0.67 -5.96 -9.01
N ASN A 60 -1.45 -7.04 -8.97
CA ASN A 60 -1.24 -8.25 -9.77
C ASN A 60 -2.63 -8.76 -10.16
#